data_AF-X1NNT6-F1
#
_entry.id   AF-X1NNT6-F1
#
_cell.length_a   1.000
_cell.length_b   1.000
_cell.length_c   1.000
_cell.angle_alpha   90.00
_cell.angle_beta   90.00
_cell.angle_gamma   90.00
#
_symmetry.space_group_name_H-M   'P 1'
#
loop_
_entity.id
_entity.type
_entity.pdbx_description
1 polymer ?
#
loop_
_entity_poly.entity_id
_entity_poly.type
_entity_poly.pdbx_seq_one_letter_code
_entity_poly.pdbx_strand_id
1 'polypeptide(L)' 'NFGDLFQALWDDFRLSKSDALKELNVSSQQEMAELPSECYRRVAAVRLKN' A
#
# COMPACT_ATOMS: atom_id res chain seq x y z
N ASN A 1 7.83 -5.88 7.11
CA ASN A 1 7.36 -6.97 6.20
C ASN A 1 6.09 -6.49 5.48
N PHE A 2 5.46 -7.27 4.59
CA PHE A 2 4.22 -6.83 3.91
C PHE A 2 2.98 -6.81 4.82
N GLY A 3 2.94 -7.61 5.89
CA GLY A 3 1.90 -7.50 6.92
C GLY A 3 1.91 -6.13 7.60
N ASP A 4 3.08 -5.65 8.01
CA ASP A 4 3.24 -4.33 8.63
C ASP A 4 2.83 -3.20 7.67
N LEU A 5 3.09 -3.35 6.37
CA LEU A 5 2.64 -2.39 5.35
C LEU A 5 1.12 -2.26 5.32
N PHE A 6 0.40 -3.37 5.19
CA PHE A 6 -1.05 -3.33 5.08
C PHE A 6 -1.70 -2.85 6.38
N GLN A 7 -1.09 -3.17 7.53
CA GLN A 7 -1.54 -2.64 8.82
C GLN A 7 -1.35 -1.11 8.89
N ALA A 8 -0.18 -0.60 8.53
CA ALA A 8 0.07 0.85 8.52
C ALA A 8 -0.86 1.59 7.55
N LEU A 9 -1.09 1.04 6.35
CA LEU A 9 -2.03 1.63 5.38
C LEU A 9 -3.48 1.63 5.88
N TRP A 10 -3.88 0.61 6.64
CA TRP A 10 -5.18 0.59 7.31
C TRP A 10 -5.27 1.61 8.45
N ASP A 11 -4.21 1.75 9.23
CA ASP A 11 -4.20 2.64 10.40
C ASP A 11 -4.24 4.11 10.00
N ASP A 12 -3.47 4.49 8.98
CA ASP A 12 -3.34 5.87 8.54
C ASP A 12 -4.45 6.29 7.56
N PHE A 13 -4.85 5.40 6.66
CA PHE A 13 -5.73 5.74 5.54
C PHE A 13 -7.02 4.91 5.47
N ARG A 14 -7.23 3.98 6.42
CA ARG A 14 -8.33 2.99 6.38
C ARG A 14 -8.38 2.22 5.07
N LEU A 15 -7.21 1.98 4.49
CA LEU A 15 -7.07 1.34 3.19
C LEU A 15 -7.01 -0.18 3.36
N SER A 16 -7.97 -0.89 2.77
CA SER A 16 -7.96 -2.35 2.77
C SER A 16 -6.77 -2.89 1.96
N LYS A 17 -6.35 -4.13 2.22
CA LYS A 17 -5.32 -4.79 1.40
C LYS A 17 -5.67 -4.76 -0.09
N SER A 18 -6.93 -5.00 -0.47
CA SER A 18 -7.34 -4.98 -1.87
C SER A 18 -7.18 -3.60 -2.51
N ASP A 19 -7.54 -2.54 -1.78
CA ASP A 19 -7.44 -1.17 -2.30
C ASP A 19 -5.99 -0.69 -2.34
N ALA A 20 -5.17 -1.09 -1.37
CA ALA A 20 -3.72 -0.88 -1.40
C ALA A 20 -3.07 -1.50 -2.65
N LEU A 21 -3.46 -2.73 -3.01
CA LEU A 21 -2.95 -3.40 -4.21
C LEU A 21 -3.39 -2.66 -5.49
N LYS A 22 -4.64 -2.18 -5.54
CA LYS A 22 -5.13 -1.37 -6.68
C LYS A 22 -4.35 -0.07 -6.82
N GLU A 23 -4.08 0.65 -5.73
CA GLU A 23 -3.30 1.90 -5.77
C GLU A 23 -1.85 1.68 -6.18
N LEU A 24 -1.30 0.50 -5.86
CA LEU A 24 0.02 0.08 -6.29
C LEU A 24 0.06 -0.50 -7.71
N ASN A 25 -1.11 -0.62 -8.36
CA ASN A 25 -1.30 -1.18 -9.69
C ASN A 25 -0.77 -2.62 -9.82
N VAL A 26 -1.07 -3.45 -8.82
CA VAL A 26 -0.72 -4.88 -8.78
C VAL A 26 -1.95 -5.72 -8.44
N SER A 27 -1.98 -6.96 -8.92
CA SER A 27 -3.10 -7.88 -8.66
C SER A 27 -2.91 -8.68 -7.39
N SER A 28 -1.66 -8.86 -6.95
CA SER A 28 -1.32 -9.64 -5.76
C SER A 28 -0.03 -9.14 -5.10
N GLN A 29 0.18 -9.55 -3.85
CA GLN A 29 1.42 -9.22 -3.11
C GLN A 29 2.68 -9.82 -3.76
N GLN A 30 2.55 -10.93 -4.50
CA GLN A 30 3.68 -11.61 -5.14
C GLN A 30 4.26 -10.81 -6.32
N GLU A 31 3.47 -9.92 -6.90
CA GLU A 31 3.88 -9.00 -7.97
C GLU A 31 4.62 -7.76 -7.44
N MET A 32 4.62 -7.57 -6.12
CA MET A 32 5.27 -6.43 -5.48
C MET A 32 6.78 -6.64 -5.47
N ALA A 33 7.47 -6.04 -6.45
CA ALA A 33 8.94 -6.07 -6.52
C ALA A 33 9.62 -5.03 -5.61
N GLU A 34 8.85 -4.07 -5.10
CA GLU A 34 9.34 -2.97 -4.27
C GLU A 34 9.41 -3.34 -2.79
N LEU A 35 10.23 -2.61 -2.04
CA LEU A 35 10.25 -2.71 -0.60
C LEU A 35 8.91 -2.22 -0.01
N PRO A 36 8.42 -2.82 1.09
CA PRO A 36 7.17 -2.38 1.71
C PRO A 36 7.14 -0.88 2.05
N SER A 37 8.27 -0.29 2.43
CA SER A 37 8.37 1.15 2.73
C SER A 37 8.24 2.05 1.50
N GLU A 38 8.61 1.57 0.31
CA GLU A 38 8.39 2.28 -0.96
C GLU A 38 6.92 2.22 -1.36
N CYS A 39 6.29 1.04 -1.22
CA CYS A 39 4.86 0.87 -1.46
C CYS A 39 4.01 1.81 -0.59
N TYR A 40 4.33 1.88 0.72
CA TYR A 40 3.66 2.82 1.62
C TYR A 40 3.78 4.27 1.12
N ARG A 41 4.99 4.70 0.75
CA ARG A 41 5.25 6.06 0.26
C ARG A 41 4.44 6.40 -0.99
N ARG A 42 4.31 5.47 -1.93
CA ARG A 42 3.51 5.65 -3.15
C ARG A 42 2.03 5.84 -2.83
N VAL A 43 1.46 4.97 -1.99
CA VAL A 43 0.06 5.07 -1.54
C VAL A 43 -0.19 6.36 -0.76
N ALA A 44 0.67 6.68 0.21
CA ALA A 44 0.57 7.93 0.97
C ALA A 44 0.63 9.16 0.06
N ALA A 45 1.48 9.15 -0.98
CA ALA A 45 1.57 10.26 -1.93
C ALA A 45 0.28 10.46 -2.75
N VAL A 46 -0.50 9.40 -3.02
CA VAL A 46 -1.82 9.49 -3.67
C VAL A 46 -2.85 10.01 -2.68
N ARG A 47 -2.86 9.47 -1.46
CA ARG A 47 -3.86 9.77 -0.43
C ARG A 47 -3.72 11.14 0.22
N LEU A 48 -2.51 11.68 0.33
CA LEU A 48 -2.26 13.01 0.88
C LEU A 48 -2.47 14.14 -0.14
N LYS A 49 -2.64 13.81 -1.43
CA LYS A 49 -2.92 14.78 -2.49
C LYS A 49 -4.42 14.97 -2.78
N ASN A 50 -5.26 14.09 -2.25
CA ASN A 50 -6.73 14.12 -2.37
C ASN A 50 -7.37 14.49 -1.04
#